data_AF-A0A7K0LNW7-F1
#
_entry.id   AF-A0A7K0LNW7-F1
#
_cell.length_a   1.000
_cell.length_b   1.000
_cell.length_c   1.000
_cell.angle_alpha   90.00
_cell.angle_beta   90.00
_cell.angle_gamma   90.00
#
_symmetry.space_group_name_H-M   'P 1'
#
loop_
_entity.id
_entity.type
_entity.pdbx_description
1 polymer ?
#
loop_
_entity_poly.entity_id
_entity_poly.type
_entity_poly.pdbx_seq_one_letter_code
_entity_poly.pdbx_strand_id
1 'polypeptide(L)'
;VVFAYLLGLGRVFLMLGALDTGSSFEGMGASREATFSALAEPVFLLSLGTLAWMSGRQSFHDLLLATDPWSMETVLRITIAGAIFVVLLIESSRVPADDPTTHLELTMVHEVMVLDHSGPELAIVQYASAIKMTILAAIMAAILNPFSPRDDLMMSILAMATSAGLIVLIAVAIGLIESLMARLRFRALPLLTFSAFLAVVLSLIIVVATQGASR
;
A
#
# COMPACT_ATOMS: atom_id res chain seq x y z
N VAL A 1 5.71 6.94 -11.21
CA VAL A 1 4.55 7.68 -11.77
C VAL A 1 3.58 6.73 -12.48
N VAL A 2 3.95 6.12 -13.62
CA VAL A 2 3.05 5.22 -14.39
C VAL A 2 2.44 4.12 -13.52
N PHE A 3 3.26 3.41 -12.74
CA PHE A 3 2.81 2.35 -11.85
C PHE A 3 1.74 2.82 -10.83
N ALA A 4 1.96 3.96 -10.17
CA ALA A 4 1.04 4.50 -9.18
C ALA A 4 -0.32 4.85 -9.80
N TYR A 5 -0.31 5.49 -10.98
CA TYR A 5 -1.54 5.89 -11.66
C TYR A 5 -2.27 4.74 -12.34
N LEU A 6 -1.61 3.62 -12.67
CA LEU A 6 -2.29 2.40 -13.09
C LEU A 6 -3.15 1.82 -11.95
N LEU A 7 -2.62 1.77 -10.73
CA LEU A 7 -3.39 1.36 -9.55
C LEU A 7 -4.55 2.32 -9.28
N GLY A 8 -4.30 3.63 -9.35
CA GLY A 8 -5.32 4.66 -9.20
C GLY A 8 -6.42 4.56 -10.26
N LEU A 9 -6.07 4.29 -11.51
CA LEU A 9 -7.03 4.14 -12.62
C LEU A 9 -7.98 2.96 -12.39
N GLY A 10 -7.48 1.84 -11.86
CA GLY A 10 -8.31 0.70 -11.49
C GLY A 10 -9.40 1.08 -10.47
N ARG A 11 -9.06 1.93 -9.49
CA ARG A 11 -10.04 2.46 -8.54
C ARG A 11 -11.04 3.41 -9.21
N VAL A 12 -10.58 4.28 -10.12
CA VAL A 12 -11.51 5.17 -10.85
C VAL A 12 -12.58 4.34 -11.57
N PHE A 13 -12.20 3.25 -12.22
CA PHE A 13 -13.18 2.38 -12.88
C PHE A 13 -14.13 1.67 -11.89
N LEU A 14 -13.64 1.23 -10.72
CA LEU A 14 -14.52 0.69 -9.67
C LEU A 14 -15.52 1.73 -9.17
N MET A 15 -15.07 2.97 -8.92
CA MET A 15 -15.96 4.05 -8.48
C MET A 15 -16.96 4.44 -9.57
N LEU A 16 -16.56 4.43 -10.84
CA LEU A 16 -17.48 4.68 -11.95
C LEU A 16 -18.53 3.58 -12.09
N GLY A 17 -18.15 2.31 -11.91
CA GLY A 17 -19.09 1.18 -11.89
C GLY A 17 -20.16 1.34 -10.80
N ALA A 18 -19.72 1.70 -9.58
CA ALA A 18 -20.62 1.98 -8.45
C ALA A 18 -21.52 3.21 -8.65
N LEU A 19 -21.10 4.18 -9.47
CA LEU A 19 -21.94 5.36 -9.77
C LEU A 19 -22.97 5.08 -10.87
N ASP A 20 -22.74 4.08 -11.72
CA ASP A 20 -23.61 3.73 -12.84
C ASP A 20 -24.91 3.03 -12.39
N THR A 21 -24.87 2.35 -11.24
CA THR A 21 -26.06 1.73 -10.63
C THR A 21 -27.09 2.76 -10.16
N GLY A 22 -26.67 4.01 -9.91
CA GLY A 22 -27.54 5.11 -9.51
C GLY A 22 -28.08 5.03 -8.07
N SER A 23 -27.57 4.13 -7.24
CA SER A 23 -27.98 3.97 -5.85
C SER A 23 -27.33 5.02 -4.92
N SER A 24 -28.09 5.49 -3.93
CA SER A 24 -27.60 6.45 -2.93
C SER A 24 -26.54 5.86 -2.00
N PHE A 25 -26.56 4.53 -1.79
CA PHE A 25 -25.54 3.83 -1.01
C PHE A 25 -24.24 3.74 -1.77
N GLU A 26 -24.29 3.31 -3.03
CA GLU A 26 -23.10 3.14 -3.87
C GLU A 26 -22.36 4.46 -4.11
N GLY A 27 -23.10 5.55 -4.37
CA GLY A 27 -22.52 6.89 -4.42
C GLY A 27 -21.86 7.32 -3.09
N MET A 28 -22.41 6.92 -1.95
CA MET A 28 -21.81 7.17 -0.63
C MET A 28 -20.51 6.36 -0.44
N GLY A 29 -20.49 5.09 -0.86
CA GLY A 29 -19.30 4.23 -0.84
C GLY A 29 -18.20 4.80 -1.72
N ALA A 30 -18.51 5.14 -2.97
CA ALA A 30 -17.58 5.75 -3.92
C ALA A 30 -16.98 7.07 -3.40
N SER A 31 -17.77 7.93 -2.77
CA SER A 31 -17.28 9.18 -2.17
C SER A 31 -16.29 8.94 -1.02
N ARG A 32 -16.56 7.94 -0.17
CA ARG A 32 -15.66 7.55 0.94
C ARG A 32 -14.37 6.93 0.40
N GLU A 33 -14.47 6.03 -0.57
CA GLU A 33 -13.31 5.42 -1.24
C GLU A 33 -12.43 6.47 -1.92
N ALA A 34 -13.03 7.45 -2.62
CA ALA A 34 -12.30 8.57 -3.21
C ALA A 34 -11.53 9.38 -2.16
N THR A 35 -12.15 9.61 -0.99
CA THR A 35 -11.51 10.33 0.12
C THR A 35 -10.32 9.55 0.67
N PHE A 36 -10.45 8.24 0.86
CA PHE A 36 -9.37 7.38 1.34
C PHE A 36 -8.21 7.32 0.37
N SER A 37 -8.51 7.18 -0.93
CA SER A 37 -7.54 7.22 -2.01
C SER A 37 -6.76 8.53 -2.02
N ALA A 38 -7.45 9.66 -1.92
CA ALA A 38 -6.83 10.98 -1.93
C ALA A 38 -5.88 11.20 -0.74
N LEU A 39 -6.13 10.54 0.40
CA LEU A 39 -5.25 10.58 1.56
C LEU A 39 -4.05 9.62 1.42
N ALA A 40 -4.25 8.44 0.84
CA ALA A 40 -3.22 7.43 0.70
C ALA A 40 -2.19 7.76 -0.41
N GLU A 41 -2.63 8.42 -1.49
CA GLU A 41 -1.79 8.72 -2.65
C GLU A 41 -0.54 9.56 -2.32
N PRO A 42 -0.63 10.69 -1.56
CA PRO A 42 0.55 11.46 -1.17
C PRO A 42 1.57 10.64 -0.37
N VAL A 43 1.11 9.75 0.52
CA VAL A 43 1.99 8.89 1.31
C VAL A 43 2.74 7.93 0.40
N PHE A 44 2.05 7.30 -0.55
CA PHE A 44 2.66 6.37 -1.49
C PHE A 44 3.67 7.06 -2.40
N LEU A 45 3.32 8.20 -3.00
CA LEU A 45 4.19 8.94 -3.90
C LEU A 45 5.42 9.49 -3.19
N LEU A 46 5.25 10.04 -1.97
CA LEU A 46 6.38 10.50 -1.16
C LEU A 46 7.26 9.33 -0.73
N SER A 47 6.71 8.16 -0.44
CA SER A 47 7.51 6.98 -0.07
C SER A 47 8.45 6.58 -1.20
N LEU A 48 7.92 6.49 -2.43
CA LEU A 48 8.73 6.21 -3.62
C LEU A 48 9.70 7.36 -3.94
N GLY A 49 9.28 8.61 -3.76
CA GLY A 49 10.11 9.79 -3.95
C GLY A 49 11.31 9.83 -2.99
N THR A 50 11.10 9.48 -1.73
CA THR A 50 12.15 9.37 -0.71
C THR A 50 13.14 8.27 -1.06
N LEU A 51 12.67 7.10 -1.52
CA LEU A 51 13.55 6.03 -2.00
C LEU A 51 14.35 6.44 -3.25
N ALA A 52 13.74 7.22 -4.16
CA ALA A 52 14.41 7.75 -5.34
C ALA A 52 15.49 8.76 -4.98
N TRP A 53 15.20 9.67 -4.05
CA TRP A 53 16.19 10.60 -3.55
C TRP A 53 17.35 9.87 -2.86
N MET A 54 17.02 8.93 -1.97
CA MET A 54 18.01 8.18 -1.20
C MET A 54 18.94 7.36 -2.09
N SER A 55 18.40 6.65 -3.09
CA SER A 55 19.20 5.84 -4.01
C SER A 55 19.91 6.65 -5.10
N GLY A 56 19.48 7.89 -5.35
CA GLY A 56 19.93 8.72 -6.47
C GLY A 56 19.55 8.16 -7.85
N ARG A 57 18.66 7.16 -7.91
CA ARG A 57 18.27 6.45 -9.14
C ARG A 57 16.81 6.74 -9.48
N GLN A 58 16.47 6.62 -10.76
CA GLN A 58 15.11 6.92 -11.25
C GLN A 58 14.35 5.69 -11.76
N SER A 59 15.02 4.54 -11.93
CA SER A 59 14.36 3.32 -12.40
C SER A 59 13.64 2.63 -11.24
N PHE A 60 12.40 2.18 -11.45
CA PHE A 60 11.59 1.54 -10.42
C PHE A 60 12.26 0.29 -9.83
N HIS A 61 12.92 -0.49 -10.69
CA HIS A 61 13.72 -1.64 -10.27
C HIS A 61 14.84 -1.23 -9.30
N ASP A 62 15.57 -0.15 -9.62
CA ASP A 62 16.69 0.26 -8.80
C ASP A 62 16.30 0.84 -7.44
N LEU A 63 15.10 1.42 -7.31
CA LEU A 63 14.57 1.90 -6.02
C LEU A 63 14.43 0.76 -5.00
N LEU A 64 14.05 -0.41 -5.51
CA LEU A 64 13.68 -1.60 -4.73
C LEU A 64 14.86 -2.55 -4.51
N LEU A 65 16.06 -2.21 -4.97
CA LEU A 65 17.23 -3.03 -4.73
C LEU A 65 17.65 -3.00 -3.26
N ALA A 66 18.16 -4.14 -2.83
CA ALA A 66 18.71 -4.31 -1.50
C ALA A 66 19.86 -3.34 -1.22
N THR A 67 19.95 -2.92 0.03
CA THR A 67 21.03 -2.10 0.59
C THR A 67 21.72 -2.85 1.72
N ASP A 68 22.87 -2.33 2.16
CA ASP A 68 23.60 -2.86 3.30
C ASP A 68 22.68 -2.96 4.54
N PRO A 69 22.47 -4.16 5.12
CA PRO A 69 21.58 -4.38 6.26
C PRO A 69 21.90 -3.51 7.49
N TRP A 70 23.16 -3.10 7.64
CA TRP A 70 23.63 -2.37 8.83
C TRP A 70 23.70 -0.86 8.63
N SER A 71 23.18 -0.36 7.51
CA SER A 71 23.19 1.06 7.17
C SER A 71 22.02 1.83 7.79
N MET A 72 22.20 3.15 7.96
CA MET A 72 21.12 4.08 8.30
C MET A 72 19.98 4.04 7.25
N GLU A 73 20.29 3.72 5.99
CA GLU A 73 19.30 3.57 4.93
C GLU A 73 18.30 2.44 5.23
N THR A 74 18.75 1.35 5.85
CA THR A 74 17.87 0.23 6.22
C THR A 74 16.82 0.65 7.26
N VAL A 75 17.19 1.47 8.25
CA VAL A 75 16.24 2.01 9.23
C VAL A 75 15.19 2.89 8.56
N LEU A 76 15.60 3.70 7.58
CA LEU A 76 14.71 4.55 6.81
C LEU A 76 13.78 3.72 5.91
N ARG A 77 14.31 2.67 5.25
CA ARG A 77 13.51 1.71 4.46
C ARG A 77 12.45 1.01 5.30
N ILE A 78 12.77 0.60 6.52
CA ILE A 78 11.79 -0.01 7.45
C ILE A 78 10.69 0.99 7.79
N THR A 79 11.05 2.25 8.04
CA THR A 79 10.07 3.31 8.34
C THR A 79 9.14 3.57 7.14
N ILE A 80 9.71 3.64 5.93
CA ILE A 80 8.97 3.79 4.67
C ILE A 80 8.07 2.58 4.43
N ALA A 81 8.56 1.36 4.67
CA ALA A 81 7.76 0.14 4.57
C ALA A 81 6.57 0.16 5.54
N GLY A 82 6.74 0.67 6.76
CA GLY A 82 5.65 0.88 7.71
C GLY A 82 4.59 1.88 7.21
N ALA A 83 5.01 2.96 6.55
CA ALA A 83 4.07 3.90 5.93
C ALA A 83 3.33 3.29 4.73
N ILE A 84 4.03 2.51 3.89
CA ILE A 84 3.42 1.75 2.79
C ILE A 84 2.47 0.68 3.35
N PHE A 85 2.74 0.11 4.52
CA PHE A 85 1.82 -0.82 5.16
C PHE A 85 0.48 -0.16 5.51
N VAL A 86 0.50 1.07 6.03
CA VAL A 86 -0.72 1.85 6.25
C VAL A 86 -1.47 2.09 4.95
N VAL A 87 -0.75 2.45 3.87
CA VAL A 87 -1.33 2.58 2.53
C VAL A 87 -1.94 1.24 2.07
N LEU A 88 -1.25 0.11 2.26
CA LEU A 88 -1.73 -1.22 1.91
C LEU A 88 -3.06 -1.54 2.59
N LEU A 89 -3.19 -1.25 3.88
CA LEU A 89 -4.42 -1.49 4.64
C LEU A 89 -5.58 -0.64 4.10
N ILE A 90 -5.33 0.63 3.79
CA ILE A 90 -6.34 1.54 3.22
C ILE A 90 -6.74 1.09 1.81
N GLU A 91 -5.75 0.83 0.96
CA GLU A 91 -5.93 0.50 -0.46
C GLU A 91 -6.60 -0.86 -0.71
N SER A 92 -6.41 -1.79 0.23
CA SER A 92 -6.95 -3.14 0.18
C SER A 92 -8.20 -3.30 1.06
N SER A 93 -8.71 -2.19 1.61
CA SER A 93 -9.92 -2.14 2.45
C SER A 93 -9.84 -3.08 3.67
N ARG A 94 -8.66 -3.16 4.31
CA ARG A 94 -8.37 -4.05 5.44
C ARG A 94 -8.47 -3.33 6.77
N VAL A 95 -8.74 -4.08 7.83
CA VAL A 95 -8.77 -3.55 9.19
C VAL A 95 -7.37 -3.00 9.52
N PRO A 96 -7.26 -1.81 10.13
CA PRO A 96 -8.32 -1.05 10.78
C PRO A 96 -8.98 0.02 9.90
N ALA A 97 -8.61 0.13 8.62
CA ALA A 97 -9.09 1.17 7.72
C ALA A 97 -10.54 0.93 7.27
N ASP A 98 -10.81 -0.28 6.79
CA ASP A 98 -12.15 -0.75 6.42
C ASP A 98 -12.27 -2.25 6.74
N ASP A 99 -13.45 -2.83 6.54
CA ASP A 99 -13.68 -4.26 6.69
C ASP A 99 -14.58 -4.77 5.54
N PRO A 100 -14.06 -5.64 4.65
CA PRO A 100 -14.84 -6.12 3.51
C PRO A 100 -15.92 -7.12 3.92
N THR A 101 -15.88 -7.64 5.15
CA THR A 101 -16.88 -8.59 5.67
C THR A 101 -18.07 -7.89 6.33
N THR A 102 -18.00 -6.57 6.51
CA THR A 102 -19.10 -5.80 7.07
C THR A 102 -20.17 -5.56 5.99
N HIS A 103 -21.36 -6.13 6.16
CA HIS A 103 -22.50 -5.93 5.25
C HIS A 103 -23.54 -4.92 5.78
N LEU A 104 -23.12 -3.96 6.60
CA LEU A 104 -24.01 -2.92 7.14
C LEU A 104 -24.04 -1.70 6.21
N GLU A 105 -25.14 -1.52 5.49
CA GLU A 105 -25.35 -0.55 4.40
C GLU A 105 -24.83 0.86 4.69
N LEU A 106 -24.98 1.36 5.92
CA LEU A 106 -24.56 2.71 6.32
C LEU A 106 -23.05 2.86 6.57
N THR A 107 -22.35 1.76 6.87
CA THR A 107 -20.93 1.79 7.23
C THR A 107 -20.03 1.10 6.24
N MET A 108 -20.59 0.42 5.25
CA MET A 108 -19.86 -0.12 4.11
C MET A 108 -19.15 1.01 3.34
N VAL A 109 -17.92 0.72 2.88
CA VAL A 109 -17.18 1.57 1.95
C VAL A 109 -16.86 0.78 0.70
N HIS A 110 -15.99 -0.23 0.82
CA HIS A 110 -15.64 -1.07 -0.32
C HIS A 110 -16.79 -1.94 -0.80
N GLU A 111 -17.40 -2.70 0.12
CA GLU A 111 -18.43 -3.69 -0.22
C GLU A 111 -19.66 -3.07 -0.87
N VAL A 112 -20.01 -1.84 -0.49
CA VAL A 112 -21.11 -1.09 -1.10
C VAL A 112 -20.90 -0.84 -2.59
N MET A 113 -19.67 -0.66 -3.06
CA MET A 113 -19.39 -0.43 -4.49
C MET A 113 -19.56 -1.69 -5.34
N VAL A 114 -19.74 -2.86 -4.72
CA VAL A 114 -19.77 -4.16 -5.39
C VAL A 114 -21.08 -4.90 -5.15
N LEU A 115 -22.06 -4.27 -4.48
CA LEU A 115 -23.31 -4.91 -4.04
C LEU A 115 -24.15 -5.45 -5.19
N ASP A 116 -24.22 -4.70 -6.28
CA ASP A 116 -25.03 -5.07 -7.45
C ASP A 116 -24.31 -6.06 -8.39
N HIS A 117 -23.04 -6.37 -8.13
CA HIS A 117 -22.29 -7.36 -8.90
C HIS A 117 -22.47 -8.78 -8.34
N SER A 118 -22.58 -9.76 -9.23
CA SER A 118 -22.71 -11.17 -8.84
C SER A 118 -21.96 -12.11 -9.79
N GLY A 119 -21.73 -13.34 -9.33
CA GLY A 119 -21.16 -14.41 -10.16
C GLY A 119 -19.79 -14.04 -10.76
N PRO A 120 -19.59 -14.13 -12.09
CA PRO A 120 -18.31 -13.85 -12.74
C PRO A 120 -17.79 -12.43 -12.54
N GLU A 121 -18.67 -11.42 -12.51
CA GLU A 121 -18.26 -10.02 -12.35
C GLU A 121 -17.66 -9.79 -10.95
N LEU A 122 -18.36 -10.27 -9.92
CA LEU A 122 -17.86 -10.22 -8.54
C LEU A 122 -16.53 -10.96 -8.40
N ALA A 123 -16.36 -12.11 -9.05
CA ALA A 123 -15.12 -12.87 -9.02
C ALA A 123 -13.94 -12.08 -9.61
N ILE A 124 -14.16 -11.32 -10.70
CA ILE A 124 -13.14 -10.45 -11.29
C ILE A 124 -12.74 -9.34 -10.32
N VAL A 125 -13.71 -8.70 -9.67
CA VAL A 125 -13.44 -7.62 -8.69
C VAL A 125 -12.66 -8.15 -7.49
N GLN A 126 -13.05 -9.30 -6.94
CA GLN A 126 -12.35 -9.94 -5.83
C GLN A 126 -10.92 -10.36 -6.23
N TYR A 127 -10.74 -10.91 -7.42
CA TYR A 127 -9.41 -11.27 -7.93
C TYR A 127 -8.53 -10.04 -8.15
N ALA A 128 -9.07 -8.95 -8.68
CA ALA A 128 -8.35 -7.68 -8.82
C ALA A 128 -7.94 -7.10 -7.46
N SER A 129 -8.81 -7.20 -6.44
CA SER A 129 -8.48 -6.82 -5.06
C SER A 129 -7.33 -7.65 -4.49
N ALA A 130 -7.36 -8.98 -4.70
CA ALA A 130 -6.27 -9.87 -4.30
C ALA A 130 -4.94 -9.51 -4.98
N ILE A 131 -4.96 -9.27 -6.30
CA ILE A 131 -3.77 -8.81 -7.05
C ILE A 131 -3.22 -7.51 -6.46
N LYS A 132 -4.08 -6.52 -6.22
CA LYS A 132 -3.67 -5.22 -5.66
C LYS A 132 -2.95 -5.39 -4.31
N MET A 133 -3.53 -6.19 -3.42
CA MET A 133 -2.95 -6.49 -2.11
C MET A 133 -1.59 -7.19 -2.25
N THR A 134 -1.49 -8.19 -3.14
CA THR A 134 -0.23 -8.90 -3.40
C THR A 134 0.84 -7.98 -3.98
N ILE A 135 0.47 -7.06 -4.88
CA ILE A 135 1.40 -6.09 -5.47
C ILE A 135 1.97 -5.16 -4.38
N LEU A 136 1.12 -4.61 -3.51
CA LEU A 136 1.58 -3.73 -2.43
C LEU A 136 2.45 -4.49 -1.41
N ALA A 137 2.08 -5.73 -1.08
CA ALA A 137 2.90 -6.60 -0.23
C ALA A 137 4.25 -6.93 -0.88
N ALA A 138 4.29 -7.15 -2.20
CA ALA A 138 5.53 -7.40 -2.93
C ALA A 138 6.46 -6.18 -2.96
N ILE A 139 5.91 -4.96 -3.10
CA ILE A 139 6.70 -3.73 -3.00
C ILE A 139 7.33 -3.60 -1.62
N MET A 140 6.55 -3.82 -0.56
CA MET A 140 7.06 -3.80 0.81
C MET A 140 8.15 -4.86 1.02
N ALA A 141 7.90 -6.09 0.56
CA ALA A 141 8.85 -7.18 0.64
C ALA A 141 10.15 -6.82 -0.10
N ALA A 142 10.09 -6.17 -1.26
CA ALA A 142 11.27 -5.73 -1.99
C ALA A 142 12.03 -4.61 -1.26
N ILE A 143 11.34 -3.64 -0.65
CA ILE A 143 11.97 -2.57 0.14
C ILE A 143 12.72 -3.13 1.36
N LEU A 144 12.15 -4.17 1.99
CA LEU A 144 12.69 -4.81 3.18
C LEU A 144 13.72 -5.92 2.88
N ASN A 145 13.85 -6.35 1.62
CA ASN A 145 14.72 -7.45 1.27
C ASN A 145 16.20 -7.03 1.37
N PRO A 146 17.02 -7.71 2.19
CA PRO A 146 18.45 -7.41 2.30
C PRO A 146 19.29 -8.05 1.18
N PHE A 147 18.73 -8.93 0.35
CA PHE A 147 19.44 -9.66 -0.69
C PHE A 147 19.17 -9.07 -2.09
N SER A 148 20.26 -8.84 -2.85
CA SER A 148 20.18 -8.35 -4.23
C SER A 148 20.20 -9.53 -5.22
N PRO A 149 19.31 -9.57 -6.22
CA PRO A 149 19.31 -10.62 -7.24
C PRO A 149 20.41 -10.44 -8.31
N ARG A 150 21.29 -9.43 -8.20
CA ARG A 150 22.26 -9.10 -9.26
C ARG A 150 23.58 -9.86 -9.20
N ASP A 151 23.92 -10.46 -8.06
CA ASP A 151 25.31 -10.85 -7.80
C ASP A 151 25.62 -12.29 -8.22
N ASP A 152 24.75 -13.24 -7.91
CA ASP A 152 24.95 -14.68 -8.18
C ASP A 152 23.59 -15.42 -8.21
N LEU A 153 23.55 -16.61 -8.82
CA LEU A 153 22.39 -17.50 -8.82
C LEU A 153 21.95 -17.86 -7.40
N MET A 154 22.90 -18.10 -6.50
CA MET A 154 22.60 -18.34 -5.08
C MET A 154 21.91 -17.14 -4.43
N MET A 155 22.42 -15.93 -4.67
CA MET A 155 21.83 -14.69 -4.14
C MET A 155 20.46 -14.39 -4.75
N SER A 156 20.24 -14.76 -6.01
CA SER A 156 18.94 -14.65 -6.67
C SER A 156 17.90 -15.56 -6.04
N ILE A 157 18.26 -16.82 -5.75
CA ILE A 157 17.38 -17.77 -5.05
C ILE A 157 17.07 -17.27 -3.64
N LEU A 158 18.08 -16.79 -2.90
CA LEU A 158 17.89 -16.23 -1.57
C LEU A 158 16.99 -14.99 -1.59
N ALA A 159 17.19 -14.06 -2.52
CA ALA A 159 16.34 -12.88 -2.69
C ALA A 159 14.88 -13.29 -2.99
N MET A 160 14.67 -14.26 -3.88
CA MET A 160 13.32 -14.72 -4.20
C MET A 160 12.64 -15.42 -3.01
N ALA A 161 13.37 -16.30 -2.30
CA ALA A 161 12.86 -17.02 -1.14
C ALA A 161 12.53 -16.06 0.02
N THR A 162 13.38 -15.06 0.26
CA THR A 162 13.15 -14.04 1.29
C THR A 162 12.00 -13.10 0.93
N SER A 163 11.88 -12.65 -0.31
CA SER A 163 10.72 -11.88 -0.76
C SER A 163 9.41 -12.66 -0.60
N ALA A 164 9.40 -13.95 -0.97
CA ALA A 164 8.23 -14.81 -0.76
C ALA A 164 7.89 -14.96 0.74
N GLY A 165 8.90 -15.20 1.58
CA GLY A 165 8.74 -15.27 3.04
C GLY A 165 8.21 -13.97 3.64
N LEU A 166 8.69 -12.81 3.17
CA LEU A 166 8.22 -11.50 3.61
C LEU A 166 6.77 -11.23 3.18
N ILE A 167 6.36 -11.61 1.97
CA ILE A 167 4.96 -11.50 1.54
C ILE A 167 4.05 -12.33 2.44
N VAL A 168 4.44 -13.57 2.76
CA VAL A 168 3.69 -14.42 3.70
C VAL A 168 3.64 -13.78 5.09
N LEU A 169 4.76 -13.23 5.57
CA LEU A 169 4.81 -12.55 6.86
C LEU A 169 3.88 -11.33 6.90
N ILE A 170 3.85 -10.52 5.84
CA ILE A 170 2.95 -9.38 5.71
C ILE A 170 1.49 -9.85 5.72
N ALA A 171 1.16 -10.94 5.00
CA ALA A 171 -0.18 -11.51 5.01
C ALA A 171 -0.59 -11.99 6.42
N VAL A 172 0.32 -12.64 7.15
CA VAL A 172 0.09 -13.03 8.55
C VAL A 172 -0.10 -11.80 9.43
N ALA A 173 0.69 -10.74 9.24
CA ALA A 173 0.54 -9.50 10.00
C ALA A 173 -0.83 -8.83 9.75
N ILE A 174 -1.30 -8.80 8.50
CA ILE A 174 -2.65 -8.32 8.17
C ILE A 174 -3.70 -9.15 8.89
N GLY A 175 -3.63 -10.49 8.80
CA GLY A 175 -4.59 -11.38 9.47
C GLY A 175 -4.58 -11.26 10.99
N LEU A 176 -3.41 -11.02 11.59
CA LEU A 176 -3.29 -10.73 13.03
C LEU A 176 -3.96 -9.40 13.39
N ILE A 177 -3.76 -8.35 12.60
CA ILE A 177 -4.41 -7.05 12.82
C ILE A 177 -5.92 -7.18 12.68
N GLU A 178 -6.42 -7.86 11.65
CA GLU A 178 -7.84 -8.15 11.46
C GLU A 178 -8.43 -8.93 12.64
N SER A 179 -7.64 -9.82 13.27
CA SER A 179 -8.08 -10.61 14.41
C SER A 179 -8.02 -9.87 15.76
N LEU A 180 -7.11 -8.90 15.91
CA LEU A 180 -6.80 -8.27 17.20
C LEU A 180 -7.31 -6.83 17.32
N MET A 181 -7.56 -6.15 16.20
CA MET A 181 -8.01 -4.77 16.18
C MET A 181 -9.46 -4.65 15.74
N ALA A 182 -10.18 -3.71 16.34
CA ALA A 182 -11.46 -3.25 15.81
C ALA A 182 -11.23 -2.22 14.70
N ARG A 183 -12.21 -2.13 13.79
CA ARG A 183 -12.26 -1.09 12.76
C ARG A 183 -12.22 0.31 13.38
N LEU A 184 -11.40 1.19 12.82
CA LEU A 184 -11.34 2.58 13.25
C LEU A 184 -12.57 3.34 12.79
N ARG A 185 -12.95 4.35 13.57
CA ARG A 185 -13.98 5.31 13.15
C ARG A 185 -13.48 6.06 11.92
N PHE A 186 -14.37 6.37 10.98
CA PHE A 186 -14.04 7.12 9.75
C PHE A 186 -13.19 8.38 10.01
N ARG A 187 -13.48 9.13 11.10
CA ARG A 187 -12.74 10.34 11.50
C ARG A 187 -11.30 10.09 11.96
N ALA A 188 -10.98 8.88 12.39
CA ALA A 188 -9.64 8.51 12.84
C ALA A 188 -8.75 8.05 11.67
N LEU A 189 -9.32 7.66 10.53
CA LEU A 189 -8.54 7.20 9.39
C LEU A 189 -7.62 8.29 8.81
N PRO A 190 -8.06 9.55 8.63
CA PRO A 190 -7.17 10.63 8.22
C PRO A 190 -5.99 10.83 9.18
N LEU A 191 -6.17 10.60 10.48
CA LEU A 191 -5.08 10.70 11.46
C LEU A 191 -4.06 9.56 11.32
N LEU A 192 -4.53 8.34 11.03
CA LEU A 192 -3.66 7.21 10.73
C LEU A 192 -2.85 7.46 9.44
N THR A 193 -3.50 7.96 8.39
CA THR A 193 -2.80 8.29 7.15
C THR A 193 -1.84 9.46 7.34
N PHE A 194 -2.20 10.45 8.16
CA PHE A 194 -1.33 11.57 8.48
C PHE A 194 -0.10 11.16 9.29
N SER A 195 -0.19 10.17 10.18
CA SER A 195 0.99 9.65 10.87
C SER A 195 1.95 8.93 9.92
N ALA A 196 1.43 8.16 8.97
CA ALA A 196 2.21 7.55 7.90
C ALA A 196 2.86 8.62 7.00
N PHE A 197 2.12 9.66 6.63
CA PHE A 197 2.63 10.82 5.90
C PHE A 197 3.80 11.47 6.64
N LEU A 198 3.62 11.77 7.93
CA LEU A 198 4.65 12.41 8.75
C LEU A 198 5.91 11.54 8.86
N ALA A 199 5.74 10.22 9.04
CA ALA A 199 6.87 9.29 9.07
C ALA A 199 7.71 9.36 7.79
N VAL A 200 7.07 9.38 6.61
CA VAL A 200 7.75 9.48 5.31
C VAL A 200 8.40 10.84 5.12
N VAL A 201 7.74 11.93 5.51
CA VAL A 201 8.31 13.29 5.43
C VAL A 201 9.54 13.41 6.32
N LEU A 202 9.50 12.87 7.54
CA LEU A 202 10.67 12.84 8.42
C LEU A 202 11.80 12.00 7.82
N SER A 203 11.49 10.84 7.24
CA SER A 203 12.49 10.05 6.50
C SER A 203 13.11 10.86 5.36
N LEU A 204 12.31 11.58 4.57
CA LEU A 204 12.81 12.44 3.49
C LEU A 204 13.75 13.53 4.01
N ILE A 205 13.36 14.23 5.08
CA ILE A 205 14.18 15.28 5.69
C ILE A 205 15.52 14.71 6.16
N ILE A 206 15.51 13.54 6.80
CA ILE A 206 16.73 12.87 7.27
C ILE A 206 17.63 12.51 6.09
N VAL A 207 17.08 11.92 5.02
CA VAL A 207 17.86 11.58 3.81
C VAL A 207 18.47 12.85 3.20
N VAL A 208 17.69 13.92 3.05
CA VAL A 208 18.16 15.18 2.47
C VAL A 208 19.25 15.79 3.35
N ALA A 209 19.11 15.76 4.68
CA ALA A 209 20.10 16.31 5.60
C ALA A 209 21.41 15.51 5.59
N THR A 210 21.35 14.17 5.56
CA THR A 210 22.55 13.33 5.58
C THR A 210 23.30 13.33 4.24
N GLN A 211 22.59 13.35 3.12
CA GLN A 211 23.20 13.37 1.78
C GLN A 211 23.53 14.77 1.28
N GLY A 212 22.83 15.80 1.76
CA GLY A 212 23.15 17.21 1.48
C GLY A 212 24.42 17.67 2.19
N ALA A 213 24.81 17.04 3.30
CA ALA A 213 26.06 17.33 4.01
C ALA A 213 27.30 16.66 3.38
N SER A 214 27.12 15.71 2.47
CA SER A 214 28.22 14.96 1.82
C SER A 214 28.53 15.41 0.39
N ARG A 215 27.81 16.42 -0.12
CA ARG A 215 28.05 17.09 -1.41
C ARG A 215 28.53 18.51 -1.18
#